data_AF-A0A3L8Q8W2-F1
#
_entry.id   AF-A0A3L8Q8W2-F1
#
_cell.length_a   1.000
_cell.length_b   1.000
_cell.length_c   1.000
_cell.angle_alpha   90.00
_cell.angle_beta   90.00
_cell.angle_gamma   90.00
#
_symmetry.space_group_name_H-M   'P 1'
#
loop_
_entity.id
_entity.type
_entity.pdbx_description
1 polymer ?
#
loop_
_entity_poly.entity_id
_entity_poly.type
_entity_poly.pdbx_seq_one_letter_code
_entity_poly.pdbx_strand_id
1 'polypeptide(L)' 'GLDVDSLVIEHIQVNKAPKMRRRTYRAHGRINPYMSSPCHIEMILTEKEQIVPKPEEEVAQKKKISQKKLKKQKLMARE' A
#
# COMPACT_ATOMS: atom_id res chain seq x y z
N GLY A 1 -0.54 10.61 -24.49
CA GLY A 1 -0.17 9.27 -24.00
C GLY A 1 0.57 9.44 -22.69
N LEU A 2 0.73 8.38 -21.91
CA LEU A 2 1.52 8.43 -20.67
C LEU A 2 3.02 8.53 -21.00
N ASP A 3 3.79 9.20 -20.15
CA ASP A 3 5.24 9.31 -20.27
C ASP A 3 5.95 8.03 -19.78
N VAL A 4 6.61 7.32 -20.70
CA VAL A 4 7.19 5.99 -20.45
C VAL A 4 8.29 6.03 -19.40
N ASP A 5 9.04 7.13 -19.35
CA ASP A 5 10.18 7.29 -18.42
C ASP A 5 9.71 7.59 -16.98
N SER A 6 8.47 8.11 -16.83
CA SER A 6 7.88 8.49 -15.55
C SER A 6 6.95 7.44 -14.95
N LEU A 7 6.68 6.34 -15.65
CA LEU A 7 5.81 5.27 -15.18
C LEU A 7 6.44 4.46 -14.03
N VAL A 8 5.65 4.26 -12.98
CA VAL A 8 6.00 3.43 -11.84
C VAL A 8 4.90 2.39 -11.63
N ILE A 9 5.29 1.19 -11.19
CA ILE A 9 4.34 0.15 -10.81
C ILE A 9 3.77 0.50 -9.44
N GLU A 10 2.48 0.84 -9.39
CA GLU A 10 1.77 1.12 -8.14
C GLU A 10 1.31 -0.18 -7.47
N HIS A 11 0.76 -1.08 -8.29
CA HIS A 11 0.14 -2.30 -7.78
C HIS A 11 0.39 -3.48 -8.72
N ILE A 12 0.74 -4.61 -8.11
CA ILE A 12 0.78 -5.92 -8.76
C ILE A 12 -0.01 -6.89 -7.89
N GLN A 13 -0.96 -7.59 -8.50
CA GLN A 13 -1.67 -8.69 -7.86
C GLN A 13 -1.64 -9.93 -8.74
N VAL A 14 -1.42 -11.08 -8.10
CA VAL A 14 -1.42 -12.39 -8.77
C VAL A 14 -2.40 -13.32 -8.08
N ASN A 15 -3.43 -13.73 -8.82
CA ASN A 15 -4.48 -14.62 -8.34
C ASN A 15 -4.36 -16.00 -9.02
N LYS A 16 -4.73 -17.06 -8.29
CA LYS A 16 -4.78 -18.41 -8.87
C LYS A 16 -5.93 -18.51 -9.87
N ALA A 17 -5.65 -19.03 -11.06
CA ALA A 17 -6.66 -19.31 -12.07
C ALA A 17 -7.09 -20.80 -12.02
N PRO A 18 -8.22 -21.16 -12.65
CA PRO A 18 -8.68 -22.55 -12.70
C PRO A 18 -7.64 -23.50 -13.31
N LYS A 19 -7.39 -24.63 -12.63
CA LYS A 19 -6.40 -25.63 -13.09
C LYS A 19 -6.90 -26.33 -14.36
N MET A 20 -6.06 -26.41 -15.39
CA MET A 20 -6.37 -27.23 -16.56
C MET A 20 -6.02 -28.69 -16.26
N ARG A 21 -6.87 -29.61 -16.72
CA ARG A 21 -6.77 -31.03 -16.36
C ARG A 21 -6.29 -31.90 -17.53
N ARG A 22 -5.19 -32.60 -17.31
CA ARG A 22 -4.68 -33.68 -18.19
C ARG A 22 -4.57 -34.98 -17.40
N ARG A 23 -4.46 -36.10 -18.12
CA ARG A 23 -4.25 -37.43 -17.54
C ARG A 23 -2.79 -37.85 -17.74
N THR A 24 -2.24 -38.49 -16.72
CA THR A 24 -0.94 -39.18 -16.79
C THR A 24 -1.20 -40.66 -16.63
N TYR A 25 -0.83 -41.44 -17.63
CA TYR A 25 -0.86 -42.89 -17.54
C TYR A 25 0.40 -43.36 -16.80
N ARG A 26 0.21 -44.21 -15.78
CA ARG A 26 1.30 -44.78 -14.98
C ARG A 26 1.21 -46.30 -14.99
N ALA A 27 2.24 -46.94 -14.42
CA ALA A 27 2.31 -48.40 -14.31
C ALA A 27 1.05 -48.99 -13.64
N HIS A 28 0.74 -50.24 -13.99
CA HIS A 28 -0.40 -51.00 -13.49
C HIS A 28 -1.77 -50.35 -13.75
N GLY A 29 -1.91 -49.59 -14.85
CA GLY A 29 -3.19 -48.98 -15.24
C GLY A 29 -3.62 -47.79 -14.38
N ARG A 30 -2.72 -47.24 -13.54
CA ARG A 30 -3.02 -46.07 -12.71
C ARG A 30 -3.16 -44.82 -13.58
N ILE A 31 -4.24 -44.06 -13.36
CA ILE A 31 -4.48 -42.78 -14.03
C ILE A 31 -4.44 -41.66 -13.00
N ASN A 32 -3.42 -40.80 -13.09
CA ASN A 32 -3.25 -39.66 -12.17
C ASN A 32 -3.50 -38.34 -12.89
N PRO A 33 -4.05 -37.32 -12.21
CA PRO A 33 -4.19 -35.98 -12.77
C PRO A 33 -2.81 -35.33 -12.94
N TYR A 34 -2.58 -34.74 -14.11
CA TYR A 34 -1.53 -33.74 -14.33
C TYR A 34 -2.24 -32.41 -14.54
N MET A 35 -2.08 -31.49 -13.60
CA MET A 35 -2.80 -30.22 -13.60
C MET A 35 -1.84 -29.06 -13.79
N SER A 36 -2.13 -28.20 -14.77
CA SER A 36 -1.44 -26.90 -14.85
C SER A 36 -1.88 -26.00 -13.71
N SER A 37 -1.04 -25.02 -13.36
CA SER A 37 -1.33 -24.02 -12.34
C SER A 37 -1.23 -22.61 -12.96
N PRO A 38 -2.24 -22.20 -13.74
CA PRO A 38 -2.28 -20.86 -14.33
C PRO A 38 -2.57 -19.78 -13.27
N CYS A 39 -2.33 -18.52 -13.62
CA CYS A 39 -2.62 -17.36 -12.78
C CYS A 39 -3.21 -16.20 -13.60
N HIS A 40 -3.94 -15.33 -12.90
CA HIS A 40 -4.35 -14.02 -13.40
C HIS A 40 -3.40 -12.98 -12.82
N ILE A 41 -2.78 -12.18 -13.69
CA ILE A 41 -1.80 -11.15 -13.30
C ILE A 41 -2.44 -9.80 -13.61
N GLU A 42 -2.56 -8.98 -12.58
CA GLU A 42 -3.09 -7.62 -12.65
C GLU A 42 -1.96 -6.65 -12.31
N MET A 43 -1.74 -5.66 -13.17
CA MET A 43 -0.69 -4.65 -12.99
C MET A 43 -1.27 -3.26 -13.25
N ILE A 44 -1.02 -2.34 -12.33
CA ILE A 44 -1.41 -0.93 -12.45
C ILE A 44 -0.13 -0.10 -12.48
N LEU A 45 0.03 0.66 -13.57
CA LEU A 45 1.12 1.60 -13.76
C LEU A 45 0.55 3.01 -13.61
N THR A 46 1.21 3.85 -12.83
CA THR A 46 0.87 5.27 -12.68
C THR A 46 2.10 6.13 -12.91
N GLU A 47 1.88 7.34 -13.39
CA GLU A 47 2.94 8.34 -13.49
C GLU A 47 3.29 8.83 -12.10
N LYS A 48 4.58 9.04 -11.86
CA LYS A 48 5.08 9.51 -10.57
C LYS A 48 4.66 10.98 -10.34
N GLU A 49 3.56 11.19 -9.62
CA GLU A 49 3.13 12.54 -9.26
C GLU A 49 4.17 13.25 -8.37
N GLN A 50 4.46 14.51 -8.69
CA GLN A 50 5.13 15.41 -7.75
C GLN A 50 4.16 15.72 -6.62
N ILE A 51 4.31 15.00 -5.51
CA ILE A 51 3.51 15.21 -4.30
C ILE A 51 3.80 16.64 -3.79
N VAL A 52 2.89 17.57 -4.07
CA VAL A 52 2.87 18.85 -3.37
C VAL A 52 2.39 18.53 -1.95
N PRO A 53 3.22 18.75 -0.91
CA PRO A 53 2.78 18.50 0.45
C PRO A 53 1.55 19.35 0.71
N LYS A 54 0.46 18.72 1.16
CA LYS A 54 -0.69 19.47 1.69
C LYS A 54 -0.15 20.41 2.76
N PRO A 55 -0.54 21.69 2.76
CA PRO A 55 -0.12 22.60 3.81
C PRO A 55 -0.46 21.95 5.14
N GLU A 56 0.53 21.84 6.03
CA GLU A 56 0.26 21.48 7.41
C GLU A 56 -0.78 22.50 7.91
N GLU A 57 -2.00 22.04 8.23
CA GLU A 57 -2.90 22.86 9.03
C GLU A 57 -2.09 23.28 10.23
N GLU A 58 -1.92 24.58 10.45
CA GLU A 58 -1.16 25.11 11.57
C GLU A 58 -1.68 24.45 12.86
N VAL A 59 -1.00 23.39 13.32
CA VAL A 59 -1.19 22.79 14.63
C VAL A 59 -0.53 23.74 15.64
N ALA A 60 -0.98 24.99 15.64
CA ALA A 60 -0.49 26.04 16.50
C ALA A 60 -1.44 27.25 16.50
N GLN A 61 -2.76 27.03 16.63
CA GLN A 61 -3.48 27.92 17.54
C GLN A 61 -2.97 27.64 18.96
N LYS A 62 -1.76 28.14 19.26
CA LYS A 62 -1.30 28.34 20.63
C LYS A 62 -2.41 29.12 21.30
N LYS A 63 -3.22 28.45 22.12
CA LYS A 63 -4.22 29.13 22.96
C LYS A 63 -3.48 30.28 23.64
N LYS A 64 -3.86 31.53 23.33
CA LYS A 64 -3.31 32.72 23.99
C LYS A 64 -3.67 32.64 25.47
N ILE A 65 -2.85 31.97 26.24
CA ILE A 65 -2.98 31.92 27.69
C ILE A 65 -2.61 33.30 28.24
N SER A 66 -3.49 33.87 29.06
CA SER A 66 -3.22 35.11 29.77
C SER A 66 -1.88 35.01 30.52
N GLN A 67 -1.06 36.07 30.47
CA GLN A 67 0.25 36.13 31.11
C GLN A 67 0.19 35.73 32.60
N LYS A 68 -0.94 36.01 33.27
CA LYS A 68 -1.17 35.66 34.67
C LYS A 68 -1.26 34.15 34.90
N LYS A 69 -1.88 33.42 33.97
CA LYS A 69 -2.00 31.95 34.01
C LYS A 69 -0.66 31.26 33.75
N LEU A 70 0.12 31.81 32.82
CA LEU A 70 1.47 31.31 32.51
C LEU A 70 2.42 31.47 33.71
N LYS A 71 2.40 32.63 34.38
CA LYS A 71 3.21 32.86 35.58
C LYS A 71 2.84 31.91 36.72
N LYS A 72 1.54 31.62 36.90
CA LYS A 72 1.07 30.67 37.93
C LYS A 72 1.53 29.23 37.65
N GLN A 73 1.43 28.76 36.40
CA GLN A 73 1.94 27.43 36.02
C GLN A 73 3.44 27.30 36.20
N LYS A 74 4.23 28.34 35.85
CA LYS A 74 5.68 28.34 36.08
C LYS A 74 6.07 28.32 37.55
N LEU A 75 5.24 28.90 38.43
CA LEU A 75 5.49 28.91 39.87
C LEU A 75 5.17 27.56 40.51
N MET A 76 4.08 26.91 40.10
CA MET A 76 3.73 25.55 40.53
C MET A 76 4.70 24.48 40.03
N ALA A 77 5.28 24.65 38.83
CA ALA A 77 6.25 23.69 38.29
C ALA A 77 7.67 23.83 38.89
N ARG A 78 7.86 24.77 39.83
CA ARG A 78 9.13 25.05 40.48
C ARG A 78 9.16 24.60 41.96
N GLU A 79 8.01 24.23 42.52
CA GLU A 79 7.88 23.40 43.72
C GLU A 79 8.07 21.93 43.35
#